data_AF-A0A2N1UMV7-F1
#
_entry.id   AF-A0A2N1UMV7-F1
#
_cell.length_a   1.000
_cell.length_b   1.000
_cell.length_c   1.000
_cell.angle_alpha   90.00
_cell.angle_beta   90.00
_cell.angle_gamma   90.00
#
_symmetry.space_group_name_H-M   'P 1'
#
loop_
_entity.id
_entity.type
_entity.pdbx_description
1 polymer ?
#
loop_
_entity_poly.entity_id
_entity_poly.type
_entity_poly.pdbx_seq_one_letter_code
_entity_poly.pdbx_strand_id
1 'polypeptide(L)'
;MENFFSLSQSLHPYNDTYAQIEFPLTKEEVLKNNWQWQDDLKTPSDLLGLELIEAKDVPKDIKDVDDSILNKAIICETTSKPFRVINPELEFYRQHNLPIPTKRPFQRMLERFQKRNPSKLWNAICSKCGNKMQTSYSPEKQKN
;
A
#
# COMPACT_ATOMS: atom_id res chain seq x y z
N MET A 1 14.14 30.99 -6.79
CA MET A 1 13.53 29.73 -6.32
C MET A 1 12.57 30.13 -5.22
N GLU A 2 11.29 30.25 -5.58
CA GLU A 2 10.24 30.59 -4.63
C GLU A 2 10.21 29.54 -3.52
N ASN A 3 10.05 30.01 -2.29
CA ASN A 3 10.00 29.20 -1.08
C ASN A 3 8.83 28.21 -1.17
N PHE A 4 9.11 27.02 -1.67
CA PHE A 4 8.28 25.85 -1.44
C PHE A 4 8.33 25.52 0.07
N PHE A 5 7.18 25.19 0.67
CA PHE A 5 7.09 24.90 2.10
C PHE A 5 8.15 23.88 2.53
N SER A 6 8.81 24.13 3.67
CA SER A 6 9.78 23.19 4.21
C SER A 6 9.09 21.86 4.51
N LEU A 7 9.77 20.74 4.27
CA LEU A 7 9.24 19.41 4.60
C LEU A 7 8.90 19.26 6.10
N SER A 8 9.52 20.07 6.96
CA SER A 8 9.18 20.15 8.40
C SER A 8 7.77 20.70 8.67
N GLN A 9 7.19 21.43 7.71
CA GLN A 9 5.85 22.01 7.78
C GLN A 9 4.80 21.10 7.11
N SER A 10 5.18 19.90 6.69
CA SER A 10 4.25 18.92 6.14
C SER A 10 3.11 18.64 7.13
N LEU A 11 1.88 18.55 6.59
CA LEU A 11 0.70 18.13 7.36
C LEU A 11 0.70 16.62 7.63
N HIS A 12 1.56 15.87 6.93
CA HIS A 12 1.67 14.42 7.05
C HIS A 12 3.08 14.02 7.53
N PRO A 13 3.17 13.08 8.48
CA PRO A 13 4.44 12.50 8.89
C PRO A 13 5.04 11.66 7.77
N TYR A 14 6.37 11.65 7.67
CA TYR A 14 7.11 11.03 6.56
C TYR A 14 6.68 9.59 6.30
N ASN A 15 6.52 8.81 7.38
CA ASN A 15 6.18 7.40 7.33
C ASN A 15 4.72 7.10 6.93
N ASP A 16 3.86 8.11 6.86
CA ASP A 16 2.48 7.99 6.35
C ASP A 16 2.37 8.45 4.88
N THR A 17 3.45 8.97 4.31
CA THR A 17 3.47 9.43 2.92
C THR A 17 3.97 8.37 1.95
N TYR A 18 3.75 8.62 0.66
CA TYR A 18 4.34 7.82 -0.41
C TYR A 18 5.88 7.81 -0.38
N ALA A 19 6.51 8.85 0.19
CA ALA A 19 7.97 8.93 0.28
C ALA A 19 8.57 7.76 1.06
N GLN A 20 7.93 7.30 2.14
CA GLN A 20 8.40 6.13 2.89
C GLN A 20 8.34 4.83 2.11
N ILE A 21 7.41 4.71 1.15
CA ILE A 21 7.27 3.53 0.30
C ILE A 21 8.40 3.49 -0.74
N GLU A 22 8.72 4.63 -1.34
CA GLU A 22 9.69 4.73 -2.42
C GLU A 22 11.14 4.91 -1.94
N PHE A 23 11.31 5.72 -0.90
CA PHE A 23 12.58 6.12 -0.31
C PHE A 23 12.51 5.83 1.21
N PRO A 24 12.49 4.56 1.62
CA PRO A 24 12.32 4.19 3.01
C PRO A 24 13.46 4.78 3.85
N LEU A 25 13.09 5.56 4.87
CA LEU A 25 14.00 6.07 5.88
C LEU A 25 13.68 5.46 7.24
N THR A 26 14.70 5.40 8.09
CA THR A 26 14.55 5.09 9.51
C THR A 26 13.99 6.31 10.26
N LYS A 27 13.35 6.06 11.41
CA LYS A 27 12.88 7.12 12.31
C LYS A 27 13.99 8.11 12.66
N GLU A 28 15.19 7.60 12.94
CA GLU A 28 16.36 8.41 13.30
C GLU A 28 16.77 9.36 12.16
N GLU A 29 16.79 8.88 10.92
CA GLU A 29 17.09 9.69 9.74
C GLU A 29 16.02 10.77 9.50
N VAL A 30 14.74 10.44 9.67
CA VAL A 30 13.63 11.39 9.51
C VAL A 30 13.73 12.50 10.56
N LEU A 31 13.95 12.15 11.82
CA LEU A 31 14.09 13.13 12.92
C LEU A 31 15.34 14.00 12.77
N LYS A 32 16.45 13.44 12.28
CA LYS A 32 17.69 14.21 11.99
C LYS A 32 17.44 15.33 10.96
N ASN A 33 16.51 15.13 10.04
CA ASN A 33 16.12 16.12 9.04
C ASN A 33 15.01 17.08 9.51
N ASN A 34 14.64 17.05 10.80
CA ASN A 34 13.52 17.81 11.36
C ASN A 34 12.17 17.51 10.68
N TRP A 35 11.97 16.26 10.24
CA TRP A 35 10.70 15.81 9.66
C TRP A 35 9.87 15.06 10.70
N GLN A 36 8.57 15.00 10.46
CA GLN A 36 7.62 14.35 11.37
C GLN A 36 7.61 12.83 11.17
N TRP A 37 7.51 12.09 12.27
CA TRP A 37 7.34 10.63 12.29
C TRP A 37 6.20 10.26 13.24
N GLN A 38 5.38 9.30 12.87
CA GLN A 38 4.24 8.84 13.66
C GLN A 38 4.39 7.36 14.03
N ASP A 39 4.58 7.07 15.31
CA ASP A 39 4.69 5.68 15.80
C ASP A 39 3.32 4.96 15.80
N ASP A 40 2.27 5.66 16.21
CA ASP A 40 0.93 5.08 16.38
C ASP A 40 -0.02 5.46 15.25
N LEU A 41 -0.06 4.63 14.22
CA LEU A 41 -1.18 4.63 13.26
C LEU A 41 -2.40 4.02 13.97
N LYS A 42 -3.17 4.87 14.65
CA LYS A 42 -4.38 4.49 15.40
C LYS A 42 -5.33 3.69 14.52
N THR A 43 -5.96 2.67 15.11
CA THR A 43 -7.09 1.98 14.48
C THR A 43 -8.18 3.00 14.20
N PRO A 44 -8.74 3.06 12.97
CA PRO A 44 -9.83 3.97 12.67
C PRO A 44 -11.00 3.78 13.64
N SER A 45 -11.54 4.89 14.16
CA SER A 45 -12.71 4.90 15.04
C SER A 45 -13.90 4.13 14.47
N ASP A 46 -14.01 4.12 13.14
CA ASP A 46 -15.11 3.54 12.37
C ASP A 46 -15.15 2.01 12.42
N LEU A 47 -14.18 1.36 13.07
CA LEU A 47 -14.12 -0.08 13.29
C LEU A 47 -14.58 -0.47 14.71
N LEU A 48 -14.77 0.51 15.60
CA LEU A 48 -15.19 0.26 16.97
C LEU A 48 -16.63 -0.27 16.99
N GLY A 49 -16.82 -1.46 17.56
CA GLY A 49 -18.15 -2.09 17.71
C GLY A 49 -18.58 -3.00 16.56
N LEU A 50 -17.75 -3.19 15.53
CA LEU A 50 -18.00 -4.19 14.49
C LEU A 50 -17.56 -5.58 14.95
N GLU A 51 -18.29 -6.61 14.52
CA GLU A 51 -17.89 -8.00 14.73
C GLU A 51 -16.62 -8.31 13.93
N LEU A 52 -15.63 -8.91 14.59
CA LEU A 52 -14.38 -9.30 13.94
C LEU A 52 -14.53 -10.67 13.26
N ILE A 53 -14.08 -10.76 12.01
CA ILE A 53 -13.97 -12.03 11.29
C ILE A 53 -12.55 -12.26 10.77
N GLU A 54 -12.12 -13.52 10.80
CA GLU A 54 -10.81 -13.90 10.28
C GLU A 54 -10.85 -14.03 8.76
N ALA A 55 -9.71 -13.82 8.10
CA ALA A 55 -9.57 -13.95 6.65
C ALA A 55 -10.01 -15.32 6.11
N LYS A 56 -9.85 -16.39 6.90
CA LYS A 56 -10.24 -17.76 6.57
C LYS A 56 -11.76 -17.98 6.52
N ASP A 57 -12.52 -17.16 7.25
CA ASP A 57 -13.97 -17.29 7.38
C ASP A 57 -14.70 -16.47 6.31
N VAL A 58 -13.96 -15.67 5.52
CA VAL A 58 -14.49 -14.94 4.36
C VAL A 58 -14.68 -15.93 3.20
N PRO A 59 -15.90 -16.06 2.64
CA PRO A 59 -16.14 -16.91 1.49
C PRO A 59 -15.26 -16.53 0.29
N LYS A 60 -14.80 -17.54 -0.46
CA LYS A 60 -13.94 -17.35 -1.63
C LYS A 60 -14.72 -16.89 -2.87
N ASP A 61 -15.98 -17.29 -3.00
CA ASP A 61 -16.85 -16.83 -4.07
C ASP A 61 -17.70 -15.66 -3.56
N ILE A 62 -17.85 -14.63 -4.39
CA ILE A 62 -18.67 -13.46 -4.08
C ILE A 62 -20.16 -13.79 -3.98
N LYS A 63 -20.59 -14.87 -4.65
CA LYS A 63 -21.98 -15.35 -4.62
C LYS A 63 -22.41 -15.85 -3.24
N ASP A 64 -21.45 -16.34 -2.46
CA ASP A 64 -21.68 -16.85 -1.11
C ASP A 64 -21.57 -15.75 -0.05
N VAL A 65 -21.31 -14.50 -0.45
CA VAL A 65 -21.20 -13.37 0.48
C VAL A 65 -22.53 -12.64 0.63
N ASP A 66 -23.03 -12.69 1.85
CA ASP A 66 -24.19 -11.93 2.32
C ASP A 66 -23.84 -10.47 2.72
N ASP A 67 -24.86 -9.60 2.71
CA ASP A 67 -24.73 -8.17 3.05
C ASP A 67 -24.33 -7.93 4.51
N SER A 68 -24.46 -8.94 5.38
CA SER A 68 -23.96 -8.90 6.76
C SER A 68 -22.46 -8.60 6.86
N ILE A 69 -21.68 -8.80 5.78
CA ILE A 69 -20.26 -8.41 5.70
C ILE A 69 -20.02 -6.92 5.95
N LEU A 70 -21.01 -6.06 5.66
CA LEU A 70 -20.91 -4.61 5.84
C LEU A 70 -20.84 -4.19 7.32
N ASN A 71 -21.35 -5.04 8.22
CA ASN A 71 -21.32 -4.83 9.67
C ASN A 71 -20.17 -5.58 10.36
N LYS A 72 -19.26 -6.16 9.57
CA LYS A 72 -18.13 -6.95 10.05
C LYS A 72 -16.81 -6.28 9.68
N ALA A 73 -15.81 -6.47 10.52
CA ALA A 73 -14.44 -6.06 10.28
C ALA A 73 -13.57 -7.30 10.03
N ILE A 74 -12.97 -7.35 8.84
CA ILE A 74 -12.08 -8.42 8.40
C ILE A 74 -10.69 -8.16 8.99
N ILE A 75 -10.12 -9.16 9.65
CA ILE A 75 -8.73 -9.12 10.11
C ILE A 75 -7.81 -9.39 8.93
N CYS A 76 -6.91 -8.43 8.65
CA CYS A 76 -5.93 -8.57 7.58
C CYS A 76 -4.93 -9.70 7.89
N GLU A 77 -4.81 -10.67 6.98
CA GLU A 77 -3.92 -11.83 7.10
C GLU A 77 -2.44 -11.45 7.36
N THR A 78 -1.98 -10.33 6.82
CA THR A 78 -0.55 -9.94 6.89
C THR A 78 -0.21 -9.05 8.08
N THR A 79 -1.11 -8.15 8.47
CA THR A 79 -0.82 -7.12 9.48
C THR A 79 -1.61 -7.29 10.77
N SER A 80 -2.53 -8.26 10.82
CA SER A 80 -3.48 -8.48 11.91
C SER A 80 -4.30 -7.24 12.30
N LYS A 81 -4.41 -6.27 11.38
CA LYS A 81 -5.18 -5.04 11.59
C LYS A 81 -6.55 -5.19 10.95
N PRO A 82 -7.63 -4.80 11.64
CA PRO A 82 -8.98 -4.88 11.10
C PRO A 82 -9.20 -3.85 9.98
N PHE A 83 -10.10 -4.17 9.06
CA PHE A 83 -10.65 -3.24 8.07
C PHE A 83 -12.08 -3.66 7.72
N ARG A 84 -12.90 -2.72 7.26
CA ARG A 84 -14.28 -2.99 6.83
C ARG A 84 -14.40 -2.83 5.31
N VAL A 85 -15.41 -3.49 4.75
CA VAL A 85 -15.85 -3.28 3.37
C VAL A 85 -17.05 -2.34 3.40
N ILE A 86 -17.09 -1.35 2.50
CA ILE A 86 -18.24 -0.43 2.39
C ILE A 86 -19.20 -0.87 1.27
N ASN A 87 -20.44 -0.40 1.32
CA ASN A 87 -21.47 -0.81 0.35
C ASN A 87 -21.05 -0.60 -1.12
N PRO A 88 -20.46 0.55 -1.52
CA PRO A 88 -19.96 0.71 -2.89
C PRO A 88 -18.87 -0.29 -3.29
N GLU A 89 -18.01 -0.71 -2.34
CA GLU A 89 -16.97 -1.72 -2.60
C GLU A 89 -17.60 -3.10 -2.79
N LEU A 90 -18.56 -3.49 -1.94
CA LEU A 90 -19.27 -4.76 -2.07
C LEU A 90 -19.99 -4.87 -3.42
N GLU A 91 -20.67 -3.81 -3.83
CA GLU A 91 -21.34 -3.76 -5.12
C GLU A 91 -20.35 -3.86 -6.29
N PHE A 92 -19.21 -3.17 -6.21
CA PHE A 92 -18.14 -3.28 -7.19
C PHE A 92 -17.66 -4.73 -7.35
N TYR A 93 -17.41 -5.44 -6.23
CA TYR A 93 -16.97 -6.84 -6.27
C TYR A 93 -18.02 -7.76 -6.88
N ARG A 94 -19.30 -7.56 -6.57
CA ARG A 94 -20.42 -8.33 -7.15
C ARG A 94 -20.57 -8.11 -8.66
N GLN A 95 -20.57 -6.84 -9.10
CA GLN A 95 -20.72 -6.49 -10.51
C GLN A 95 -19.60 -7.10 -11.38
N HIS A 96 -18.39 -7.24 -10.83
CA HIS A 96 -17.22 -7.75 -11.55
C HIS A 96 -16.95 -9.24 -11.28
N ASN A 97 -17.81 -9.92 -10.53
CA ASN A 97 -17.63 -11.32 -10.10
C ASN A 97 -16.25 -11.57 -9.46
N LEU A 98 -15.84 -10.66 -8.58
CA LEU A 98 -14.54 -10.67 -7.90
C LEU A 98 -14.70 -11.08 -6.43
N PRO A 99 -13.77 -11.87 -5.87
CA PRO A 99 -13.78 -12.20 -4.45
C PRO A 99 -13.51 -10.97 -3.58
N ILE A 100 -14.05 -10.99 -2.35
CA ILE A 100 -13.75 -9.96 -1.36
C ILE A 100 -12.29 -10.07 -0.93
N PRO A 101 -11.58 -8.95 -0.79
CA PRO A 101 -10.19 -8.96 -0.33
C PRO A 101 -10.08 -9.43 1.12
N THR A 102 -9.13 -10.33 1.39
CA THR A 102 -8.69 -10.70 2.76
C THR A 102 -7.63 -9.76 3.32
N LYS A 103 -7.02 -8.94 2.45
CA LYS A 103 -5.99 -7.96 2.81
C LYS A 103 -6.55 -6.55 2.80
N ARG A 104 -6.18 -5.78 3.82
CA ARG A 104 -6.58 -4.38 3.94
C ARG A 104 -6.12 -3.54 2.73
N PRO A 105 -6.84 -2.46 2.37
CA PRO A 105 -6.53 -1.63 1.20
C PRO A 105 -5.06 -1.18 1.12
N PHE A 106 -4.51 -0.68 2.22
CA PHE A 106 -3.10 -0.24 2.28
C PHE A 106 -2.11 -1.38 1.98
N GLN A 107 -2.35 -2.58 2.50
CA GLN A 107 -1.49 -3.74 2.25
C GLN A 107 -1.53 -4.14 0.77
N ARG A 108 -2.72 -4.16 0.14
CA ARG A 108 -2.86 -4.42 -1.30
C ARG A 108 -2.16 -3.37 -2.13
N MET A 109 -2.21 -2.11 -1.71
CA MET A 109 -1.49 -1.02 -2.34
C MET A 109 0.04 -1.24 -2.25
N LEU A 110 0.57 -1.55 -1.07
CA LEU A 110 2.00 -1.83 -0.89
C LEU A 110 2.48 -2.99 -1.77
N GLU A 111 1.74 -4.09 -1.81
CA GLU A 111 2.07 -5.25 -2.67
C GLU A 111 2.09 -4.91 -4.16
N ARG A 112 1.22 -3.99 -4.60
CA ARG A 112 1.24 -3.48 -5.98
C ARG A 112 2.49 -2.62 -6.21
N PHE A 113 2.85 -1.76 -5.27
CA PHE A 113 4.05 -0.91 -5.38
C PHE A 113 5.34 -1.72 -5.40
N GLN A 114 5.43 -2.81 -4.63
CA GLN A 114 6.61 -3.69 -4.64
C GLN A 114 6.86 -4.37 -6.01
N LYS A 115 5.82 -4.49 -6.85
CA LYS A 115 5.96 -5.02 -8.21
C LYS A 115 6.48 -3.96 -9.21
N ARG A 116 6.48 -2.69 -8.82
CA ARG A 116 6.97 -1.59 -9.65
C ARG A 116 8.49 -1.60 -9.64
N ASN A 117 9.08 -1.19 -10.76
CA ASN A 117 10.50 -0.84 -10.74
C ASN A 117 10.69 0.42 -9.87
N PRO A 118 11.79 0.51 -9.11
CA PRO A 118 12.05 1.69 -8.31
C PRO A 118 12.30 2.90 -9.20
N SER A 119 12.14 4.10 -8.66
CA SER A 119 12.43 5.38 -9.31
C SER A 119 13.93 5.65 -9.38
N LYS A 120 14.70 4.65 -9.84
CA LYS A 120 16.14 4.69 -10.06
C LYS A 120 16.41 4.21 -11.48
N LEU A 121 17.25 4.98 -12.19
CA LEU A 121 17.73 4.59 -13.50
C LEU A 121 19.14 4.03 -13.40
N TRP A 122 19.39 2.99 -14.16
CA TRP A 122 20.69 2.37 -14.31
C TRP A 122 21.14 2.46 -15.76
N ASN A 123 22.46 2.55 -15.95
CA ASN A 123 23.04 2.40 -17.27
C ASN A 123 22.88 0.95 -17.71
N ALA A 124 22.45 0.78 -18.95
CA ALA A 124 22.29 -0.51 -19.62
C ALA A 124 22.77 -0.40 -21.07
N ILE A 125 22.97 -1.55 -21.69
CA ILE A 125 23.29 -1.66 -23.11
C ILE A 125 22.07 -2.27 -23.81
N CYS A 126 21.61 -1.66 -24.89
CA CYS A 126 20.49 -2.20 -25.66
C CYS A 126 20.87 -3.55 -26.29
N SER A 127 20.14 -4.62 -25.97
CA SER A 127 20.42 -5.96 -26.47
C SER A 127 20.31 -6.10 -27.99
N LYS A 128 19.59 -5.18 -28.67
CA LYS A 128 19.42 -5.21 -30.13
C LYS A 128 20.53 -4.49 -30.89
N CYS A 129 20.95 -3.31 -30.43
CA CYS A 129 21.87 -2.44 -31.18
C CYS A 129 23.18 -2.10 -30.46
N GLY A 130 23.37 -2.52 -29.21
CA GLY A 130 24.60 -2.29 -28.46
C GLY A 130 24.80 -0.86 -27.94
N ASN A 131 23.84 0.04 -28.15
CA ASN A 131 23.95 1.42 -27.67
C ASN A 131 23.71 1.54 -26.17
N LYS A 132 24.41 2.49 -25.53
CA LYS A 132 24.19 2.86 -24.13
C LYS A 132 22.82 3.49 -23.96
N MET A 133 22.07 3.04 -22.96
CA MET A 133 20.75 3.57 -22.61
C MET A 133 20.58 3.59 -21.09
N GLN A 134 19.52 4.24 -20.62
CA GLN A 134 19.10 4.18 -19.22
C GLN A 134 17.84 3.33 -19.10
N THR A 135 17.76 2.53 -18.04
CA THR A 135 16.62 1.65 -17.78
C THR A 135 16.28 1.59 -16.30
N SER A 136 15.03 1.27 -15.98
CA SER A 136 14.53 1.06 -14.62
C SER A 136 14.70 -0.39 -14.13
N TYR A 137 15.34 -1.26 -14.92
CA TYR A 137 15.73 -2.59 -14.47
C TYR A 137 17.09 -2.51 -13.76
N SER A 138 17.17 -3.10 -12.56
CA SER A 138 18.43 -3.21 -11.84
C SER A 138 19.43 -4.07 -12.64
N PRO A 139 20.76 -3.89 -12.46
CA PRO A 139 21.76 -4.67 -13.18
C PRO A 139 21.56 -6.19 -13.06
N GLU A 140 21.06 -6.65 -11.91
CA GLU A 140 20.73 -8.07 -11.67
C GLU A 140 19.57 -8.58 -12.54
N LYS A 141 18.61 -7.70 -12.87
CA LYS A 141 17.44 -7.97 -13.71
C LYS A 141 17.70 -7.69 -15.19
N GLN A 142 18.82 -7.07 -15.55
CA GLN A 142 19.24 -6.83 -16.93
C GLN A 142 19.86 -8.08 -17.59
N LYS A 143 19.50 -9.28 -17.12
CA LYS A 143 19.95 -10.53 -17.75
C LYS A 143 19.22 -10.73 -19.08
N ASN A 144 19.98 -11.24 -20.06
CA ASN A 144 19.54 -11.54 -21.43
C ASN A 144 18.31 -12.43 -21.47
#